data_AF-A0A3N5RMY3-F1
#
_entry.id   AF-A0A3N5RMY3-F1
#
_cell.length_a   1.000
_cell.length_b   1.000
_cell.length_c   1.000
_cell.angle_alpha   90.00
_cell.angle_beta   90.00
_cell.angle_gamma   90.00
#
_symmetry.space_group_name_H-M   'P 1'
#
loop_
_entity.id
_entity.type
_entity.pdbx_description
1 polymer ?
#
loop_
_entity_poly.entity_id
_entity_poly.type
_entity_poly.pdbx_seq_one_letter_code
_entity_poly.pdbx_strand_id
1 'polypeptide(L)'
;MNEIMIEPNIYKKYRIPPFSAFRVLTMERIVVTNAIAANLYLKSRFTRRGIQASLSQVDAGFPGTLTLGCFNGNETSFEIDWGCPFCQIVFTELDVLPIKSYVERSGHYKNQGKTVMK
;
A
#
# COMPACT_ATOMS: atom_id res chain seq x y z
N MET A 1 -13.02 9.90 -10.82
CA MET A 1 -12.19 8.75 -10.41
C MET A 1 -13.06 7.95 -9.45
N ASN A 2 -13.54 6.76 -9.84
CA ASN A 2 -14.41 5.98 -8.96
C ASN A 2 -13.54 5.23 -7.95
N GLU A 3 -13.67 5.57 -6.67
CA GLU A 3 -13.04 4.83 -5.59
C GLU A 3 -13.83 3.54 -5.36
N ILE A 4 -13.24 2.40 -5.70
CA ILE A 4 -13.82 1.10 -5.35
C ILE A 4 -13.41 0.81 -3.92
N MET A 5 -14.34 1.02 -2.99
CA MET A 5 -14.15 0.75 -1.57
C MET A 5 -14.40 -0.73 -1.27
N ILE A 6 -13.40 -1.35 -0.64
CA ILE A 6 -13.32 -2.78 -0.41
C ILE A 6 -13.68 -3.07 1.05
N GLU A 7 -14.93 -3.46 1.32
CA GLU A 7 -15.33 -3.96 2.65
C GLU A 7 -14.65 -5.31 2.99
N PRO A 8 -14.35 -5.59 4.27
CA PRO A 8 -13.78 -6.85 4.71
C PRO A 8 -14.75 -8.00 4.49
N ASN A 9 -14.50 -8.82 3.47
CA ASN A 9 -15.18 -10.09 3.26
C ASN A 9 -14.20 -11.06 2.59
N ILE A 10 -13.87 -12.12 3.31
CA ILE A 10 -12.89 -13.16 2.93
C ILE A 10 -13.22 -13.91 1.63
N TYR A 11 -14.44 -13.79 1.11
CA TYR A 11 -14.86 -14.40 -0.16
C TYR A 11 -15.01 -13.37 -1.30
N LYS A 12 -14.67 -12.11 -1.06
CA LYS A 12 -14.94 -11.03 -2.02
C LYS A 12 -13.76 -10.85 -2.98
N LYS A 13 -14.07 -11.03 -4.26
CA LYS A 13 -13.19 -10.65 -5.37
C LYS A 13 -13.54 -9.26 -5.85
N TYR A 14 -12.52 -8.49 -6.20
CA TYR A 14 -12.69 -7.17 -6.79
C TYR A 14 -12.24 -7.19 -8.23
N ARG A 15 -13.14 -6.75 -9.12
CA ARG A 15 -12.88 -6.64 -10.54
C ARG A 15 -12.37 -5.24 -10.85
N ILE A 16 -11.13 -5.16 -11.30
CA ILE A 16 -10.47 -3.93 -11.73
C ILE A 16 -10.61 -3.80 -13.25
N PRO A 17 -11.26 -2.75 -13.77
CA PRO A 17 -11.43 -2.56 -15.21
C PRO A 17 -10.09 -2.45 -15.97
N PRO A 18 -10.08 -2.73 -17.28
CA PRO A 18 -8.96 -2.39 -18.16
C PRO A 18 -8.53 -0.92 -18.01
N PHE A 19 -7.24 -0.64 -18.17
CA PHE A 19 -6.66 0.71 -18.19
C PHE A 19 -7.16 1.65 -17.09
N SER A 20 -7.30 1.13 -15.87
CA SER A 20 -7.87 1.90 -14.75
C SER A 20 -6.91 1.99 -13.58
N ALA A 21 -6.92 3.17 -12.94
CA ALA A 21 -6.23 3.40 -11.68
C ALA A 21 -7.11 2.94 -10.51
N PHE A 22 -6.48 2.32 -9.52
CA PHE A 22 -7.14 1.85 -8.31
C PHE A 22 -6.21 2.00 -7.10
N ARG A 23 -6.77 1.88 -5.89
CA ARG A 23 -6.00 1.89 -4.64
C ARG A 23 -6.26 0.60 -3.89
N VAL A 24 -5.22 0.11 -3.24
CA VAL A 24 -5.34 -0.98 -2.26
C VAL A 24 -4.90 -0.47 -0.90
N LEU A 25 -5.65 -0.84 0.13
CA LEU A 25 -5.29 -0.63 1.52
C LEU A 25 -4.77 -1.95 2.07
N THR A 26 -3.61 -1.91 2.72
CA THR A 26 -3.08 -3.09 3.44
C THR A 26 -3.98 -3.42 4.63
N MET A 27 -4.05 -4.71 4.99
CA MET A 27 -4.74 -5.11 6.22
C MET A 27 -3.85 -4.87 7.44
N GLU A 28 -2.55 -4.96 7.22
CA GLU A 28 -1.51 -4.79 8.21
C GLU A 28 -1.32 -3.31 8.56
N ARG A 29 -1.11 -3.06 9.84
CA ARG A 29 -0.63 -1.78 10.33
C ARG A 29 0.87 -1.85 10.55
N ILE A 30 1.61 -0.97 9.89
CA ILE A 30 3.06 -0.88 9.99
C ILE A 30 3.44 0.20 10.99
N VAL A 31 4.25 -0.18 11.98
CA VAL A 31 4.86 0.73 12.93
C VAL A 31 6.35 0.41 12.95
N VAL A 32 7.18 1.39 12.58
CA VAL A 32 8.65 1.26 12.58
C VAL A 32 9.26 2.29 13.54
N THR A 33 10.43 1.96 14.08
CA THR A 33 11.19 2.88 14.94
C THR A 33 11.86 3.97 14.10
N ASN A 34 12.47 4.96 14.76
CA ASN A 34 13.25 5.99 14.07
C ASN A 34 14.56 5.45 13.47
N ALA A 35 14.97 4.22 13.79
CA ALA A 35 16.19 3.59 13.26
C ALA A 35 15.92 2.71 12.03
N ILE A 36 14.65 2.51 11.65
CA ILE A 36 14.25 1.59 10.57
C ILE A 36 13.49 2.36 9.51
N ALA A 37 13.92 2.22 8.26
CA ALA A 37 13.10 2.51 7.09
C ALA A 37 12.67 1.19 6.42
N ALA A 38 11.68 1.24 5.53
CA ALA A 38 11.33 0.05 4.77
C ALA A 38 10.96 0.36 3.33
N ASN A 39 11.25 -0.58 2.43
CA ASN A 39 10.86 -0.50 1.02
C ASN A 39 9.79 -1.52 0.70
N LEU A 40 8.86 -1.15 -0.17
CA LEU A 40 7.78 -2.00 -0.64
C LEU A 40 8.05 -2.46 -2.06
N TYR A 41 7.84 -3.75 -2.32
CA TYR A 41 7.97 -4.33 -3.65
C TYR A 41 6.69 -5.08 -4.03
N LEU A 42 6.21 -4.85 -5.25
CA LEU A 42 5.05 -5.55 -5.77
C LEU A 42 5.40 -7.02 -5.97
N LYS A 43 4.52 -7.95 -5.58
CA LYS A 43 4.80 -9.37 -5.87
C LYS A 43 4.77 -9.59 -7.38
N SER A 44 5.75 -10.34 -7.88
CA SER A 44 5.93 -10.58 -9.31
C SER A 44 4.71 -11.16 -10.03
N ARG A 45 3.82 -11.89 -9.32
CA ARG A 45 2.54 -12.37 -9.88
C ARG A 45 1.64 -11.25 -10.41
N PHE A 46 1.72 -10.03 -9.86
CA PHE A 46 0.95 -8.88 -10.31
C PHE A 46 1.66 -8.16 -11.45
N THR A 47 2.97 -7.92 -11.31
CA THR A 47 3.79 -7.30 -12.37
C THR A 47 3.73 -8.09 -13.68
N ARG A 48 3.85 -9.42 -13.62
CA ARG A 48 3.75 -10.30 -14.81
C ARG A 48 2.36 -10.35 -15.43
N ARG A 49 1.34 -9.87 -14.72
CA ARG A 49 -0.05 -9.76 -15.19
C ARG A 49 -0.41 -8.31 -15.52
N GLY A 50 0.57 -7.47 -15.84
CA GLY A 50 0.33 -6.09 -16.30
C GLY A 50 -0.16 -5.12 -15.23
N ILE A 51 -0.10 -5.48 -13.94
CA ILE A 51 -0.41 -4.56 -12.85
C ILE A 51 0.84 -3.76 -12.47
N GLN A 52 0.66 -2.45 -12.43
CA GLN A 52 1.68 -1.50 -11.99
C GLN A 52 1.28 -0.92 -10.64
N ALA A 53 2.25 -0.63 -9.78
CA ALA A 53 2.01 -0.03 -8.47
C ALA A 53 3.07 1.01 -8.15
N SER A 54 2.64 2.19 -7.71
CA SER A 54 3.49 3.24 -7.16
C SER A 54 3.68 2.96 -5.68
N LEU A 55 4.71 2.18 -5.37
CA LEU A 55 5.07 1.81 -4.01
C LEU A 55 6.10 2.79 -3.47
N SER A 56 5.75 3.49 -2.40
CA SER A 56 6.67 4.41 -1.73
C SER A 56 7.45 3.72 -0.62
N GLN A 57 8.56 4.33 -0.24
CA GLN A 57 9.27 3.99 0.99
C GLN A 57 8.37 4.25 2.21
N VAL A 58 8.54 3.42 3.24
CA VAL A 58 8.03 3.65 4.59
C VAL A 58 9.10 4.40 5.36
N ASP A 59 8.80 5.66 5.68
CA ASP A 59 9.71 6.55 6.41
C ASP A 59 9.91 6.08 7.86
N ALA A 60 11.10 6.39 8.41
CA ALA A 60 11.41 6.06 9.80
C ALA A 60 10.46 6.75 10.80
N GLY A 61 10.01 5.99 11.79
CA GLY A 61 8.99 6.43 12.73
C GLY A 61 7.56 6.44 12.18
N PHE A 62 7.29 5.90 10.99
CA PHE A 62 5.94 5.82 10.42
C PHE A 62 5.02 4.89 11.23
N PRO A 63 3.82 5.35 11.64
CA PRO A 63 2.81 4.51 12.27
C PRO A 63 1.47 4.56 11.51
N GLY A 64 1.22 3.60 10.61
CA GLY A 64 0.09 3.66 9.68
C GLY A 64 -0.22 2.35 8.97
N THR A 65 -1.42 2.26 8.42
CA THR A 65 -1.70 1.32 7.32
C THR A 65 -1.10 1.90 6.04
N LEU A 66 -0.85 1.08 5.02
CA LEU A 66 -0.31 1.53 3.73
C LEU A 66 -1.42 1.59 2.68
N THR A 67 -1.55 2.74 2.01
CA THR A 67 -2.39 2.93 0.82
C THR A 67 -1.51 2.92 -0.42
N LEU A 68 -1.74 1.99 -1.34
CA LEU A 68 -0.89 1.79 -2.51
C LEU A 68 -1.65 2.16 -3.78
N GLY A 69 -1.13 3.13 -4.52
CA GLY A 69 -1.66 3.51 -5.83
C GLY A 69 -1.27 2.49 -6.89
N CYS A 70 -2.24 2.01 -7.66
CA CYS A 70 -2.05 0.95 -8.64
C CYS A 70 -2.74 1.29 -9.97
N PHE A 71 -2.31 0.61 -11.03
CA PHE A 71 -2.88 0.73 -12.37
C PHE A 71 -2.98 -0.65 -13.04
N ASN A 72 -4.14 -0.95 -13.61
CA ASN A 72 -4.30 -2.11 -14.49
C ASN A 72 -3.92 -1.69 -15.92
N GLY A 73 -2.74 -2.10 -16.37
CA GLY A 73 -2.23 -1.81 -17.71
C GLY A 73 -2.70 -2.76 -18.81
N ASN A 74 -3.61 -3.68 -18.51
CA ASN A 74 -4.12 -4.64 -19.50
C ASN A 74 -5.39 -4.12 -20.18
N GLU A 75 -5.66 -4.67 -21.37
CA GLU A 75 -6.92 -4.52 -22.11
C GLU A 75 -8.07 -5.34 -21.49
N THR A 76 -7.77 -6.20 -20.52
CA THR A 76 -8.75 -7.06 -19.84
C THR A 76 -8.88 -6.71 -18.36
N SER A 77 -10.02 -7.07 -17.78
CA SER A 77 -10.25 -6.87 -16.35
C SER A 77 -9.38 -7.80 -15.51
N PHE A 78 -8.89 -7.30 -14.38
CA PHE A 78 -8.11 -8.06 -13.41
C PHE A 78 -8.94 -8.36 -12.16
N GLU A 79 -8.89 -9.59 -11.66
CA GLU A 79 -9.51 -9.95 -10.38
C GLU A 79 -8.45 -10.00 -9.27
N ILE A 80 -8.77 -9.36 -8.15
CA ILE A 80 -7.99 -9.45 -6.92
C ILE A 80 -8.84 -9.99 -5.78
N ASP A 81 -8.32 -11.00 -5.08
CA ASP A 81 -8.97 -11.56 -3.90
C ASP A 81 -8.69 -10.66 -2.68
N TRP A 82 -9.70 -10.46 -1.84
CA TRP A 82 -9.51 -9.79 -0.55
C TRP A 82 -8.48 -10.55 0.30
N GLY A 83 -7.58 -9.82 0.96
CA GLY A 83 -6.55 -10.39 1.82
C GLY A 83 -5.45 -11.17 1.10
N CYS A 84 -5.39 -11.13 -0.24
CA CYS A 84 -4.30 -11.78 -0.94
C CYS A 84 -2.95 -11.08 -0.65
N PRO A 85 -1.83 -11.82 -0.59
CA PRO A 85 -0.51 -11.21 -0.46
C PRO A 85 -0.22 -10.33 -1.68
N PHE A 86 -0.27 -9.01 -1.51
CA PHE A 86 -0.17 -8.06 -2.62
C PHE A 86 1.27 -7.58 -2.89
N CYS A 87 1.94 -7.14 -1.83
CA CYS A 87 3.32 -6.66 -1.86
C CYS A 87 4.15 -7.36 -0.80
N GLN A 88 5.47 -7.13 -0.83
CA GLN A 88 6.40 -7.51 0.22
C GLN A 88 7.08 -6.25 0.76
N ILE A 89 7.40 -6.26 2.04
CA ILE A 89 8.12 -5.19 2.73
C ILE A 89 9.51 -5.69 3.11
N VAL A 90 10.52 -4.85 2.91
CA VAL A 90 11.90 -5.10 3.33
C VAL A 90 12.31 -3.98 4.26
N PHE A 91 12.70 -4.34 5.49
CA PHE A 91 13.17 -3.40 6.49
C PHE A 91 14.68 -3.19 6.35
N THR A 92 15.11 -1.96 6.54
CA THR A 92 16.51 -1.56 6.47
C THR A 92 16.83 -0.71 7.69
N GLU A 93 17.90 -1.09 8.38
CA GLU A 93 18.45 -0.28 9.46
C GLU A 93 19.18 0.94 8.88
N LEU A 94 18.98 2.09 9.50
CA LEU A 94 19.62 3.33 9.10
C LEU A 94 20.98 3.46 9.79
N ASP A 95 22.00 3.85 9.01
CA ASP A 95 23.35 4.11 9.55
C ASP A 95 23.35 5.26 10.58
N VAL A 96 22.42 6.21 10.44
CA VAL A 96 22.25 7.37 11.32
C VAL A 96 20.77 7.64 11.53
N LEU A 97 20.39 8.03 12.76
CA LEU A 97 19.03 8.45 13.06
C LEU A 97 18.63 9.71 12.28
N PRO A 98 17.38 9.81 11.79
CA PRO A 98 16.92 11.00 11.10
C PRO A 98 16.84 12.18 12.07
N ILE A 99 17.17 13.39 11.59
CA ILE A 99 17.05 14.64 12.36
C ILE A 99 15.60 14.88 12.81
N LYS A 100 14.63 14.45 11.99
CA LYS A 100 13.20 14.46 12.29
C LYS A 100 12.57 13.14 11.82
N SER A 101 11.84 12.47 12.69
CA SER A 101 11.00 11.33 12.34
C SER A 101 9.87 11.74 11.38
N TYR A 102 9.20 10.74 10.79
CA TYR A 102 8.04 10.97 9.94
C TYR A 102 6.98 11.86 10.60
N VAL A 103 6.70 11.59 11.88
CA VAL A 103 5.70 12.30 12.67
C VAL A 103 6.11 13.76 12.93
N GLU A 104 7.39 14.01 13.16
CA GLU A 104 7.93 15.36 13.42
C GLU A 104 8.11 16.20 12.15
N ARG A 105 8.33 15.56 11.00
CA ARG A 105 8.52 16.28 9.72
C ARG A 105 7.21 16.78 9.13
N SER A 106 6.23 15.89 8.98
CA SER A 106 4.94 16.23 8.37
C SER A 106 3.77 15.46 8.99
N GLY A 107 3.96 14.15 9.22
CA GLY A 107 2.93 13.27 9.76
C GLY A 107 1.65 13.20 8.91
N HIS A 108 1.67 13.60 7.63
CA HIS A 108 0.46 13.76 6.82
C HIS A 108 -0.40 12.50 6.74
N TYR A 109 0.23 11.33 6.69
CA TYR A 109 -0.44 10.03 6.57
C TYR A 109 -0.32 9.19 7.85
N LYS A 110 0.00 9.81 9.00
CA LYS A 110 0.03 9.11 10.29
C LYS A 110 -1.37 8.59 10.62
N ASN A 111 -1.46 7.34 11.08
CA ASN A 111 -2.73 6.68 11.38
C ASN A 111 -3.72 6.65 10.21
N GLN A 112 -3.25 6.72 8.95
CA GLN A 112 -4.10 6.38 7.82
C GLN A 112 -4.60 4.94 8.00
N GLY A 113 -5.90 4.73 7.76
CA GLY A 113 -6.62 3.55 8.23
C GLY A 113 -8.03 3.86 8.75
N LYS A 114 -8.37 5.14 8.95
CA LYS A 114 -9.78 5.58 9.00
C LYS A 114 -10.23 5.97 7.59
N THR A 115 -10.68 5.01 6.80
CA THR A 115 -11.79 5.33 5.91
C THR A 115 -12.94 5.72 6.84
N VAL A 116 -13.24 7.01 6.89
CA VAL A 116 -14.54 7.46 7.40
C VAL A 116 -15.54 6.84 6.44
N MET A 117 -16.30 5.85 6.92
CA MET A 117 -17.48 5.36 6.23
C MET A 117 -18.41 6.56 6.03
N LYS A 118 -18.49 7.04 4.80
CA LYS A 118 -19.55 7.93 4.32
C LYS A 118 -20.07 7.36 3.02
#